data_AF-A0AAU9U044-F1
#
_entry.id   AF-A0AAU9U044-F1
#
_cell.length_a   1.000
_cell.length_b   1.000
_cell.length_c   1.000
_cell.angle_alpha   90.00
_cell.angle_beta   90.00
_cell.angle_gamma   90.00
#
_symmetry.space_group_name_H-M   'P 1'
#
loop_
_entity.id
_entity.type
_entity.pdbx_description
1 polymer ?
#
loop_
_entity_poly.entity_id
_entity_poly.type
_entity_poly.pdbx_seq_one_letter_code
_entity_poly.pdbx_strand_id
1 'polypeptide(L)'
;MGDFNTCLLKNDSRAKRLTNIISSSNLTLLPSNATHFFPNCSPSKLDLMLVSSSELVDTHGQYPAEAFSYHDLVYLSYRMRPPKAKPTITMRRSFKNFDNDSFLEDLNNIDWGTIQSAPNMDDKLNVFNSLLTELFDKHAPLRPVKLKHLPAPWLTQDIKSLMLKRNAAKSKFKLIPSENNHNKYKKLRNLCSRACRDAQSNFIDNSIKNNSPARIWRFLESLGIGRQRSNLSSSIDLDALNNHFAKVKSLDNRVKLDTLKHIRAAPLKVNTPFELQPVTSEDVRKHILSIKSDASGSDGINRKLVLLVLDHIIPVLTYIFNFSLSSNTFPNAWQHAHVIPIPKINNPSLFSHYRPISILPFLSKVLERIVFTQLNVFLLKNRILSPYQSGFRTGHSTVTALVKVCDDIRFNMDNKLLTIAVLLDFSNAFNSVDHDILLALLRSIGLSANTISRFSSYLRNRQQRIVANDTLSSYVHLSSGVPQGGVLSPLLFSIFIDSIPPLLSSYHLYADDLQLYVSTSYQ
;
A
#
# COMPACT_ATOMS: atom_id res chain seq x y z
N MET A 1 19.23 -0.22 27.41
CA MET A 1 18.15 0.11 28.37
C MET A 1 16.92 -0.71 28.02
N GLY A 2 16.25 -1.30 29.01
CA GLY A 2 15.00 -2.04 28.80
C GLY A 2 14.81 -3.14 29.84
N ASP A 3 13.73 -3.90 29.69
CA ASP A 3 13.35 -5.02 30.56
C ASP A 3 14.18 -6.29 30.24
N PHE A 4 14.90 -6.79 31.24
CA PHE A 4 15.71 -8.02 31.15
C PHE A 4 15.01 -9.27 31.69
N ASN A 5 13.75 -9.16 32.12
CA ASN A 5 12.95 -10.22 32.75
C ASN A 5 13.67 -10.90 33.93
N THR A 6 14.66 -10.23 34.52
CA THR A 6 15.54 -10.76 35.56
C THR A 6 15.69 -9.69 36.63
N CYS A 7 15.20 -10.00 37.85
CA CYS A 7 15.20 -9.04 38.94
C CYS A 7 16.56 -9.01 39.65
N LEU A 8 17.31 -7.92 39.50
CA LEU A 8 18.61 -7.76 40.18
C LEU A 8 18.51 -7.51 41.70
N LEU A 9 17.30 -7.33 42.25
CA LEU A 9 17.10 -7.29 43.70
C LEU A 9 17.07 -8.69 44.33
N LYS A 10 16.94 -9.75 43.52
CA LYS A 10 16.94 -11.14 43.99
C LYS A 10 18.35 -11.72 43.92
N ASN A 11 18.72 -12.54 44.90
CA ASN A 11 20.02 -13.23 44.93
C ASN A 11 19.93 -14.64 44.32
N ASP A 12 19.23 -14.78 43.19
CA ASP A 12 19.06 -16.06 42.51
C ASP A 12 20.16 -16.33 41.46
N SER A 13 20.19 -17.55 40.93
CA SER A 13 21.21 -17.95 39.95
C SER A 13 21.13 -17.13 38.65
N ARG A 14 19.95 -16.62 38.28
CA ARG A 14 19.76 -15.80 37.08
C ARG A 14 20.32 -14.39 37.27
N ALA A 15 20.04 -13.76 38.42
CA ALA A 15 20.57 -12.45 38.77
C ALA A 15 22.09 -12.47 38.89
N LYS A 16 22.68 -13.51 39.51
CA LYS A 16 24.14 -13.70 39.57
C LYS A 16 24.75 -13.85 38.18
N ARG A 17 24.14 -14.66 37.32
CA ARG A 17 24.61 -14.85 35.94
C ARG A 17 24.55 -13.55 35.14
N LEU A 18 23.46 -12.80 35.24
CA LEU A 18 23.31 -11.51 34.54
C LEU A 18 24.33 -10.48 35.06
N THR A 19 24.53 -10.41 36.38
CA THR A 19 25.54 -9.53 36.99
C THR A 19 26.95 -9.87 36.51
N ASN A 20 27.29 -11.18 36.45
CA ASN A 20 28.58 -11.63 35.95
C ASN A 20 28.80 -11.27 34.47
N ILE A 21 27.75 -11.36 33.64
CA ILE A 21 27.81 -10.95 32.24
C ILE A 21 28.03 -9.44 32.12
N ILE A 22 27.33 -8.64 32.94
CA ILE A 22 27.50 -7.19 32.95
C ILE A 22 28.94 -6.83 33.33
N SER A 23 29.47 -7.44 34.40
CA SER A 23 30.84 -7.20 34.86
C SER A 23 31.90 -7.67 33.85
N SER A 24 31.67 -8.76 33.13
CA SER A 24 32.63 -9.27 32.14
C SER A 24 32.58 -8.53 30.80
N SER A 25 31.49 -7.80 30.51
CA SER A 25 31.27 -7.14 29.22
C SER A 25 31.74 -5.67 29.18
N ASN A 26 32.49 -5.20 30.18
CA ASN A 26 32.90 -3.80 30.33
C ASN A 26 31.70 -2.82 30.27
N LEU A 27 30.55 -3.25 30.81
CA LEU A 27 29.32 -2.46 30.89
C LEU A 27 29.10 -2.01 32.32
N THR A 28 28.75 -0.74 32.49
CA THR A 28 28.37 -0.16 33.79
C THR A 28 26.86 -0.15 33.91
N LEU A 29 26.34 -0.71 35.00
CA LEU A 29 24.93 -0.58 35.38
C LEU A 29 24.71 0.75 36.08
N LEU A 30 23.85 1.60 35.53
CA LEU A 30 23.46 2.85 36.16
C LEU A 30 22.50 2.60 37.35
N PRO A 31 22.61 3.39 38.42
CA PRO A 31 21.75 3.25 39.58
C PRO A 31 20.28 3.54 39.23
N SER A 32 19.40 2.69 39.75
CA SER A 32 17.95 2.81 39.67
C SER A 32 17.31 1.99 40.79
N ASN A 33 16.11 2.37 41.20
CA ASN A 33 15.33 1.65 42.20
C ASN A 33 14.58 0.48 41.54
N ALA A 34 13.63 -0.13 42.27
CA ALA A 34 12.67 -1.02 41.63
C ALA A 34 11.93 -0.27 40.52
N THR A 35 11.73 -0.94 39.38
CA THR A 35 11.14 -0.34 38.18
C THR A 35 9.81 -0.98 37.81
N HIS A 36 9.42 -2.06 38.49
CA HIS A 36 8.17 -2.78 38.24
C HIS A 36 7.45 -3.12 39.54
N PHE A 37 6.17 -2.74 39.60
CA PHE A 37 5.30 -2.75 40.77
C PHE A 37 3.97 -3.44 40.45
N PHE A 38 3.98 -4.77 40.42
CA PHE A 38 2.76 -5.54 40.22
C PHE A 38 1.99 -5.72 41.54
N PRO A 39 0.65 -5.62 41.55
CA PRO A 39 -0.15 -5.80 42.76
C PRO A 39 0.16 -7.14 43.46
N ASN A 40 0.28 -7.11 44.80
CA ASN A 40 0.56 -8.27 45.66
C ASN A 40 1.90 -8.98 45.39
N CYS A 41 2.83 -8.33 44.68
CA CYS A 41 4.18 -8.84 44.44
C CYS A 41 5.23 -7.90 45.03
N SER A 42 6.40 -8.43 45.38
CA SER A 42 7.52 -7.59 45.80
C SER A 42 8.03 -6.75 44.62
N PRO A 43 8.37 -5.47 44.85
CA PRO A 43 8.93 -4.60 43.81
C PRO A 43 10.15 -5.24 43.15
N SER A 44 10.21 -5.16 41.83
CA SER A 44 11.28 -5.80 41.05
C SER A 44 12.05 -4.78 40.21
N LYS A 45 13.37 -4.95 40.16
CA LYS A 45 14.26 -4.18 39.28
C LYS A 45 14.51 -4.98 38.00
N LEU A 46 13.62 -4.79 37.02
CA LEU A 46 13.64 -5.49 35.74
C LEU A 46 14.23 -4.64 34.62
N ASP A 47 14.04 -3.33 34.71
CA ASP A 47 14.48 -2.37 33.70
C ASP A 47 15.88 -1.85 34.03
N LEU A 48 16.86 -2.26 33.21
CA LEU A 48 18.27 -1.95 33.45
C LEU A 48 18.79 -0.93 32.45
N MET A 49 19.58 0.02 32.94
CA MET A 49 20.32 0.99 32.15
C MET A 49 21.80 0.62 32.14
N LEU A 50 22.23 -0.14 31.12
CA LEU A 50 23.63 -0.52 30.91
C LEU A 50 24.29 0.41 29.90
N VAL A 51 25.48 0.93 30.23
CA VAL A 51 26.28 1.81 29.36
C VAL A 51 27.73 1.34 29.28
N SER A 52 28.36 1.48 28.12
CA SER A 52 29.79 1.18 27.94
C SER A 52 30.70 2.29 28.47
N SER A 53 30.18 3.52 28.61
CA SER A 53 30.96 4.68 29.05
C SER A 53 30.08 5.58 29.91
N SER A 54 30.20 5.46 31.23
CA SER A 54 29.43 6.26 32.20
C SER A 54 29.67 7.77 32.06
N GLU A 55 30.86 8.18 31.59
CA GLU A 55 31.24 9.58 31.36
C GLU A 55 30.38 10.29 30.30
N LEU A 56 29.80 9.53 29.37
CA LEU A 56 28.92 10.06 28.34
C LEU A 56 27.47 10.16 28.82
N VAL A 57 27.14 9.70 30.02
CA VAL A 57 25.81 9.86 30.60
C VAL A 57 25.65 11.31 31.08
N ASP A 58 24.65 12.01 30.57
CA ASP A 58 24.32 13.38 31.00
C ASP A 58 23.41 13.33 32.23
N THR A 59 22.28 12.64 32.10
CA THR A 59 21.28 12.46 33.16
C THR A 59 20.57 11.13 32.97
N HIS A 60 20.14 10.49 34.05
CA HIS A 60 19.35 9.26 34.00
C HIS A 60 18.39 9.24 35.19
N GLY A 61 17.34 8.43 35.12
CA GLY A 61 16.39 8.31 36.21
C GLY A 61 15.17 7.48 35.85
N GLN A 62 14.18 7.54 36.72
CA GLN A 62 12.89 6.88 36.57
C GLN A 62 11.75 7.81 37.01
N TYR A 63 10.61 7.71 36.33
CA TYR A 63 9.37 8.41 36.68
C TYR A 63 8.24 7.40 36.92
N PRO A 64 7.45 7.54 38.00
CA PRO A 64 6.28 6.70 38.24
C PRO A 64 5.28 6.78 37.08
N ALA A 65 4.80 5.62 36.62
CA ALA A 65 3.83 5.52 35.53
C ALA A 65 2.55 4.75 35.92
N GLU A 66 2.19 4.82 37.21
CA GLU A 66 1.10 4.07 37.84
C GLU A 66 -0.27 4.18 37.11
N ALA A 67 -0.50 5.28 36.39
CA ALA A 67 -1.75 5.53 35.67
C ALA A 67 -1.97 4.65 34.43
N PHE A 68 -0.92 4.01 33.87
CA PHE A 68 -1.06 3.21 32.64
C PHE A 68 -0.09 2.03 32.51
N SER A 69 0.83 1.84 33.47
CA SER A 69 1.83 0.79 33.42
C SER A 69 2.24 0.35 34.83
N TYR A 70 2.48 -0.96 35.01
CA TYR A 70 3.13 -1.48 36.21
C TYR A 70 4.65 -1.26 36.21
N HIS A 71 5.22 -0.84 35.08
CA HIS A 71 6.60 -0.39 34.97
C HIS A 71 6.70 1.13 35.08
N ASP A 72 7.69 1.61 35.84
CA ASP A 72 8.15 3.00 35.82
C ASP A 72 8.76 3.36 34.45
N LEU A 73 8.61 4.62 34.06
CA LEU A 73 9.27 5.15 32.89
C LEU A 73 10.75 5.43 33.21
N VAL A 74 11.63 4.57 32.74
CA VAL A 74 13.09 4.78 32.82
C VAL A 74 13.59 5.67 31.68
N TYR A 75 14.50 6.61 31.99
CA TYR A 75 15.10 7.50 30.99
C TYR A 75 16.61 7.59 31.15
N LEU A 76 17.29 7.75 30.01
CA LEU A 76 18.72 7.93 29.90
C LEU A 76 19.00 9.01 28.84
N SER A 77 19.67 10.08 29.25
CA SER A 77 20.27 11.07 28.36
C SER A 77 21.75 10.74 28.20
N TYR A 78 22.15 10.43 26.97
CA TYR A 78 23.50 10.01 26.64
C TYR A 78 24.10 10.97 25.61
N ARG A 79 25.25 11.56 25.93
CA ARG A 79 25.98 12.55 25.14
C ARG A 79 26.60 11.88 23.92
N MET A 80 25.77 11.68 22.90
CA MET A 80 26.23 11.26 21.58
C MET A 80 26.06 12.37 20.58
N ARG A 81 26.96 12.41 19.62
CA ARG A 81 26.73 13.12 18.36
C ARG A 81 26.09 12.10 17.42
N PRO A 82 24.74 12.03 17.33
CA PRO A 82 24.12 11.14 16.38
C PRO A 82 24.65 11.49 14.97
N PRO A 83 24.95 10.48 14.13
CA PRO A 83 25.32 10.76 12.76
C PRO A 83 24.20 11.57 12.12
N LYS A 84 24.55 12.66 11.42
CA LYS A 84 23.55 13.45 10.70
C LYS A 84 22.92 12.53 9.66
N ALA A 85 21.62 12.30 9.78
CA ALA A 85 20.89 11.52 8.79
C ALA A 85 21.17 12.10 7.39
N LYS A 86 21.59 11.23 6.46
CA LYS A 86 21.76 11.67 5.08
C LYS A 86 20.39 12.10 4.56
N PRO A 87 20.27 13.33 4.04
CA PRO A 87 19.00 13.86 3.59
C PRO A 87 18.56 13.12 2.32
N THR A 88 17.34 12.60 2.33
CA THR A 88 16.75 11.96 1.15
C THR A 88 16.46 13.00 0.07
N ILE A 89 16.95 12.74 -1.15
CA ILE A 89 16.68 13.55 -2.33
C ILE A 89 15.69 12.77 -3.19
N THR A 90 14.54 13.35 -3.48
CA THR A 90 13.53 12.72 -4.33
C THR A 90 13.20 13.65 -5.49
N MET A 91 13.05 13.09 -6.70
CA MET A 91 12.59 13.83 -7.87
C MET A 91 11.10 14.13 -7.74
N ARG A 92 10.71 15.41 -7.85
CA ARG A 92 9.31 15.85 -7.82
C ARG A 92 9.07 16.96 -8.81
N ARG A 93 7.86 17.02 -9.39
CA ARG A 93 7.43 18.15 -10.23
C ARG A 93 7.38 19.43 -9.42
N SER A 94 8.02 20.49 -9.91
CA SER A 94 8.14 21.77 -9.21
C SER A 94 7.05 22.74 -9.68
N PHE A 95 6.07 22.98 -8.81
CA PHE A 95 4.99 23.96 -9.04
C PHE A 95 5.34 25.37 -8.57
N LYS A 96 6.63 25.67 -8.36
CA LYS A 96 7.05 26.96 -7.75
C LYS A 96 6.72 28.16 -8.65
N ASN A 97 6.86 27.98 -9.96
CA ASN A 97 6.60 29.00 -10.97
C ASN A 97 5.46 28.55 -11.89
N PHE A 98 4.53 27.74 -11.38
CA PHE A 98 3.43 27.25 -12.18
C PHE A 98 2.44 28.38 -12.41
N ASP A 99 2.26 28.77 -13.67
CA ASP A 99 1.26 29.71 -14.10
C ASP A 99 0.06 28.94 -14.67
N ASN A 100 -1.09 29.11 -14.03
CA ASN A 100 -2.29 28.37 -14.40
C ASN A 100 -2.85 28.83 -15.76
N ASP A 101 -2.73 30.11 -16.09
CA ASP A 101 -3.33 30.66 -17.30
C ASP A 101 -2.53 30.22 -18.54
N SER A 102 -1.20 30.36 -18.49
CA SER A 102 -0.31 29.85 -19.54
C SER A 102 -0.38 28.32 -19.69
N PHE A 103 -0.57 27.58 -18.59
CA PHE A 103 -0.76 26.14 -18.63
C PHE A 103 -2.05 25.75 -19.36
N LEU A 104 -3.15 26.43 -19.08
CA LEU A 104 -4.44 26.18 -19.74
C LEU A 104 -4.42 26.60 -21.22
N GLU A 105 -3.73 27.69 -21.56
CA GLU A 105 -3.53 28.11 -22.95
C GLU A 105 -2.81 27.03 -23.75
N ASP A 106 -1.66 26.56 -23.27
CA ASP A 106 -0.92 25.48 -23.93
C ASP A 106 -1.73 24.19 -24.01
N LEU A 107 -2.47 23.83 -22.94
CA LEU A 107 -3.33 22.64 -22.91
C LEU A 107 -4.43 22.70 -23.98
N ASN A 108 -5.03 23.87 -24.19
CA ASN A 108 -6.06 24.08 -25.23
C ASN A 108 -5.47 24.03 -26.65
N ASN A 109 -4.20 24.38 -26.81
CA ASN A 109 -3.49 24.35 -28.09
C ASN A 109 -2.95 22.97 -28.47
N ILE A 110 -3.06 21.96 -27.59
CA ILE A 110 -2.62 20.59 -27.92
C ILE A 110 -3.55 19.98 -28.98
N ASP A 111 -2.97 19.57 -30.10
CA ASP A 111 -3.67 18.81 -31.13
C ASP A 111 -3.82 17.33 -30.73
N TRP A 112 -4.91 17.03 -30.02
CA TRP A 112 -5.29 15.67 -29.67
C TRP A 112 -5.74 14.83 -30.88
N GLY A 113 -5.99 15.45 -32.04
CA GLY A 113 -6.35 14.76 -33.28
C GLY A 113 -5.27 13.81 -33.77
N THR A 114 -4.00 14.11 -33.47
CA THR A 114 -2.84 13.23 -33.71
C THR A 114 -3.00 11.81 -33.17
N ILE A 115 -3.73 11.64 -32.07
CA ILE A 115 -4.03 10.32 -31.48
C ILE A 115 -4.92 9.50 -32.41
N GLN A 116 -5.86 10.13 -33.13
CA GLN A 116 -6.75 9.41 -34.03
C GLN A 116 -5.97 8.82 -35.22
N SER A 117 -4.96 9.56 -35.70
CA SER A 117 -4.08 9.16 -36.80
C SER A 117 -3.11 8.02 -36.45
N ALA A 118 -2.80 7.81 -35.18
CA ALA A 118 -1.90 6.74 -34.75
C ALA A 118 -2.49 5.34 -35.07
N PRO A 119 -1.69 4.37 -35.56
CA PRO A 119 -2.21 3.16 -36.20
C PRO A 119 -2.72 2.10 -35.22
N ASN A 120 -2.07 1.96 -34.06
CA ASN A 120 -2.41 0.93 -33.07
C ASN A 120 -2.56 1.51 -31.65
N MET A 121 -2.99 0.66 -30.72
CA MET A 121 -3.29 1.07 -29.34
C MET A 121 -2.06 1.62 -28.60
N ASP A 122 -0.88 1.04 -28.82
CA ASP A 122 0.34 1.46 -28.14
C ASP A 122 0.80 2.82 -28.65
N ASP A 123 0.77 3.05 -29.97
CA ASP A 123 1.13 4.33 -30.56
C ASP A 123 0.17 5.44 -30.12
N LYS A 124 -1.14 5.15 -30.05
CA LYS A 124 -2.14 6.08 -29.49
C LYS A 124 -1.81 6.49 -28.06
N LEU A 125 -1.46 5.51 -27.22
CA LEU A 125 -1.11 5.77 -25.83
C LEU A 125 0.24 6.49 -25.70
N ASN A 126 1.22 6.17 -26.56
CA ASN A 126 2.52 6.83 -26.58
C ASN A 126 2.38 8.30 -26.93
N VAL A 127 1.62 8.64 -27.98
CA VAL A 127 1.33 10.04 -28.34
C VAL A 127 0.66 10.76 -27.18
N PHE A 128 -0.36 10.16 -26.56
CA PHE A 128 -1.03 10.74 -25.40
C PHE A 128 -0.07 11.01 -24.22
N ASN A 129 0.77 10.02 -23.88
CA ASN A 129 1.71 10.14 -22.78
C ASN A 129 2.79 11.20 -23.07
N SER A 130 3.29 11.27 -24.30
CA SER A 130 4.29 12.25 -24.71
C SER A 130 3.74 13.68 -24.61
N LEU A 131 2.59 13.95 -25.22
CA LEU A 131 1.95 15.28 -25.18
C LEU A 131 1.69 15.74 -23.74
N LEU A 132 1.18 14.85 -22.89
CA LEU A 132 0.89 15.19 -21.50
C LEU A 132 2.19 15.41 -20.69
N THR A 133 3.21 14.60 -20.94
CA THR A 133 4.50 14.71 -20.24
C THR A 133 5.23 15.99 -20.64
N GLU A 134 5.24 16.34 -21.93
CA GLU A 134 5.82 17.58 -22.46
C GLU A 134 5.14 18.82 -21.86
N LEU A 135 3.80 18.84 -21.80
CA LEU A 135 3.05 19.91 -21.15
C LEU A 135 3.49 20.09 -19.68
N PHE A 136 3.55 19.00 -18.92
CA PHE A 136 3.97 19.08 -17.52
C PHE A 136 5.47 19.37 -17.36
N ASP A 137 6.33 18.97 -18.29
CA ASP A 137 7.76 19.27 -18.23
C ASP A 137 8.03 20.75 -18.50
N LYS A 138 7.25 21.38 -19.38
CA LYS A 138 7.26 22.84 -19.63
C LYS A 138 6.82 23.63 -18.38
N HIS A 139 5.67 23.28 -17.79
CA HIS A 139 5.04 24.08 -16.72
C HIS A 139 5.39 23.66 -15.29
N ALA A 140 5.71 22.39 -15.09
CA ALA A 140 5.99 21.78 -13.78
C ALA A 140 7.16 20.78 -13.87
N PRO A 141 8.38 21.23 -14.20
CA PRO A 141 9.53 20.36 -14.47
C PRO A 141 9.92 19.53 -13.24
N LEU A 142 10.45 18.34 -13.49
CA LEU A 142 11.02 17.48 -12.46
C LEU A 142 12.29 18.11 -11.88
N ARG A 143 12.32 18.27 -10.55
CA ARG A 143 13.49 18.81 -9.83
C ARG A 143 13.82 17.93 -8.62
N PRO A 144 15.12 17.79 -8.27
CA PRO A 144 15.52 17.12 -7.04
C PRO A 144 15.09 17.96 -5.83
N VAL A 145 14.24 17.39 -4.98
CA VAL A 145 13.80 18.02 -3.74
C VAL A 145 14.44 17.30 -2.56
N LYS A 146 15.24 18.04 -1.80
CA LYS A 146 15.82 17.60 -0.54
C LYS A 146 14.76 17.62 0.55
N LEU A 147 14.34 16.46 1.03
CA LEU A 147 13.41 16.35 2.15
C LEU A 147 14.15 16.70 3.44
N LYS A 148 13.95 17.94 3.93
CA LYS A 148 14.60 18.44 5.16
C LYS A 148 13.74 18.29 6.41
N HIS A 149 12.43 18.34 6.25
CA HIS A 149 11.46 18.32 7.35
C HIS A 149 10.28 17.44 6.98
N LEU A 150 9.66 16.84 8.00
CA LEU A 150 8.36 16.20 7.87
C LEU A 150 7.33 17.21 7.33
N PRO A 151 6.32 16.73 6.57
CA PRO A 151 5.23 17.60 6.16
C PRO A 151 4.63 18.29 7.40
N ALA A 152 4.26 19.56 7.25
CA ALA A 152 3.67 20.38 8.30
C ALA A 152 2.21 20.71 7.91
N PRO A 153 1.24 19.80 8.12
CA PRO A 153 -0.14 19.99 7.65
C PRO A 153 -0.84 21.17 8.36
N TRP A 154 -0.41 21.49 9.58
CA TRP A 154 -0.87 22.63 10.36
C TRP A 154 -0.46 24.00 9.77
N LEU A 155 0.43 24.03 8.76
CA LEU A 155 0.92 25.25 8.15
C LEU A 155 -0.05 25.80 7.10
N THR A 156 -1.03 26.58 7.57
CA THR A 156 -2.04 27.23 6.71
C THR A 156 -1.45 28.36 5.85
N GLN A 157 -2.21 28.79 4.84
CA GLN A 157 -1.82 29.91 3.98
C GLN A 157 -1.66 31.22 4.76
N ASP A 158 -2.48 31.44 5.79
CA ASP A 158 -2.39 32.61 6.67
C ASP A 158 -1.07 32.63 7.43
N ILE A 159 -0.65 31.49 7.99
CA ILE A 159 0.64 31.38 8.69
C ILE A 159 1.80 31.60 7.71
N LYS A 160 1.72 31.06 6.48
CA LYS A 160 2.72 31.33 5.43
C LYS A 160 2.80 32.81 5.11
N SER A 161 1.67 33.51 4.98
CA SER A 161 1.64 34.96 4.75
C SER A 161 2.30 35.73 5.90
N LEU A 162 2.06 35.32 7.15
CA LEU A 162 2.70 35.90 8.34
C LEU A 162 4.21 35.65 8.36
N MET A 163 4.65 34.45 7.97
CA MET A 163 6.07 34.13 7.82
C MET A 163 6.76 35.01 6.77
N LEU A 164 6.09 35.26 5.63
CA LEU A 164 6.57 36.17 4.58
C LEU A 164 6.69 37.60 5.10
N LYS A 165 5.63 38.13 5.76
CA LYS A 165 5.65 39.47 6.39
C LYS A 165 6.78 39.60 7.41
N ARG A 166 6.97 38.60 8.26
CA ARG A 166 8.08 38.53 9.23
C ARG A 166 9.45 38.53 8.53
N ASN A 167 9.62 37.74 7.47
CA ASN A 167 10.89 37.67 6.73
C ASN A 167 11.20 39.00 6.05
N ALA A 168 10.21 39.65 5.43
CA ALA A 168 10.36 40.98 4.85
C ALA A 168 10.79 42.02 5.92
N ALA A 169 10.15 42.01 7.09
CA ALA A 169 10.52 42.88 8.21
C ALA A 169 11.95 42.60 8.72
N LYS A 170 12.37 41.33 8.76
CA LYS A 170 13.74 40.94 9.12
C LYS A 170 14.76 41.46 8.11
N SER A 171 14.49 41.32 6.81
CA SER A 171 15.36 41.84 5.74
C SER A 171 15.46 43.36 5.83
N LYS A 172 14.34 44.07 6.04
CA LYS A 172 14.33 45.53 6.21
C LYS A 172 15.14 45.98 7.42
N PHE A 173 15.03 45.29 8.56
CA PHE A 173 15.85 45.57 9.74
C PHE A 173 17.34 45.33 9.51
N LYS A 174 17.72 44.28 8.75
CA LYS A 174 19.11 44.03 8.38
C LYS A 174 19.70 45.11 7.47
N LEU A 175 18.90 45.64 6.55
CA LEU A 175 19.31 46.70 5.64
C LEU A 175 19.38 48.07 6.34
N ILE A 176 18.40 48.36 7.20
CA ILE A 176 18.30 49.62 7.93
C ILE A 176 18.08 49.30 9.42
N PRO A 177 19.17 49.19 10.19
CA PRO A 177 19.11 48.91 11.61
C PRO A 177 18.57 50.13 12.38
N SER A 178 17.26 50.18 12.58
CA SER A 178 16.59 51.20 13.39
C SER A 178 15.69 50.56 14.44
N GLU A 179 15.45 51.27 15.54
CA GLU A 179 14.63 50.79 16.65
C GLU A 179 13.18 50.51 16.21
N ASN A 180 12.63 51.33 15.30
CA ASN A 180 11.31 51.11 14.73
C ASN A 180 11.26 49.83 13.87
N ASN A 181 12.28 49.59 13.04
CA ASN A 181 12.37 48.35 12.24
C ASN A 181 12.57 47.12 13.13
N HIS A 182 13.36 47.23 14.19
CA HIS A 182 13.56 46.18 15.18
C HIS A 182 12.25 45.82 15.91
N ASN A 183 11.51 46.82 16.39
CA ASN A 183 10.23 46.63 17.06
C ASN A 183 9.17 46.03 16.13
N LYS A 184 9.12 46.46 14.86
CA LYS A 184 8.24 45.88 13.85
C LYS A 184 8.57 44.40 13.59
N TYR A 185 9.86 44.06 13.42
CA TYR A 185 10.29 42.67 13.29
C TYR A 185 9.97 41.84 14.53
N LYS A 186 10.24 42.35 15.74
CA LYS A 186 9.96 41.68 17.02
C LYS A 186 8.46 41.35 17.19
N LYS A 187 7.58 42.31 16.90
CA LYS A 187 6.12 42.11 16.90
C LYS A 187 5.70 41.00 15.94
N LEU A 188 6.15 41.05 14.69
CA LEU A 188 5.82 40.05 13.66
C LEU A 188 6.43 38.66 13.97
N ARG A 189 7.63 38.62 14.56
CA ARG A 189 8.26 37.38 15.03
C ARG A 189 7.40 36.72 16.10
N ASN A 190 7.01 37.46 17.12
CA ASN A 190 6.22 36.93 18.23
C ASN A 190 4.83 36.48 17.77
N LEU A 191 4.18 37.25 16.89
CA LEU A 191 2.90 36.88 16.29
C LEU A 191 3.01 35.58 15.49
N CYS A 192 4.00 35.47 14.60
CA CYS A 192 4.24 34.27 13.81
C CYS A 192 4.59 33.07 14.70
N SER A 193 5.44 33.24 15.71
CA SER A 193 5.77 32.17 16.67
C SER A 193 4.59 31.72 17.53
N ARG A 194 3.64 32.62 17.83
CA ARG A 194 2.40 32.27 18.53
C ARG A 194 1.46 31.50 17.59
N ALA A 195 1.18 32.04 16.40
CA ALA A 195 0.34 31.39 15.40
C ALA A 195 0.83 29.98 15.03
N CYS A 196 2.14 29.77 14.88
CA CYS A 196 2.69 28.43 14.64
C CYS A 196 2.45 27.48 15.82
N ARG A 197 2.64 27.93 17.06
CA ARG A 197 2.43 27.10 18.25
C ARG A 197 0.96 26.72 18.42
N ASP A 198 0.07 27.71 18.30
CA ASP A 198 -1.36 27.50 18.45
C ASP A 198 -1.87 26.54 17.36
N ALA A 199 -1.44 26.72 16.11
CA ALA A 199 -1.79 25.83 15.01
C ALA A 199 -1.26 24.41 15.19
N GLN A 200 -0.04 24.24 15.70
CA GLN A 200 0.52 22.93 16.02
C GLN A 200 -0.29 22.24 17.12
N SER A 201 -0.58 22.94 18.22
CA SER A 201 -1.36 22.40 19.34
C SER A 201 -2.75 21.98 18.89
N ASN A 202 -3.47 22.88 18.22
CA ASN A 202 -4.81 22.62 17.71
C ASN A 202 -4.83 21.45 16.71
N PHE A 203 -3.81 21.33 15.87
CA PHE A 203 -3.72 20.21 14.92
C PHE A 203 -3.52 18.87 15.62
N ILE A 204 -2.66 18.80 16.65
CA ILE A 204 -2.48 17.60 17.47
C ILE A 204 -3.77 17.25 18.20
N ASP A 205 -4.38 18.23 18.87
CA ASP A 205 -5.62 18.06 19.62
C ASP A 205 -6.76 17.54 18.72
N ASN A 206 -6.93 18.14 17.55
CA ASN A 206 -7.96 17.72 16.58
C ASN A 206 -7.65 16.35 15.94
N SER A 207 -6.38 15.98 15.83
CA SER A 207 -5.98 14.66 15.31
C SER A 207 -6.24 13.54 16.31
N ILE A 208 -6.30 13.85 17.61
CA ILE A 208 -6.54 12.90 18.69
C ILE A 208 -8.01 12.89 19.11
N LYS A 209 -8.62 14.06 19.34
CA LYS A 209 -10.02 14.18 19.77
C LYS A 209 -10.97 13.71 18.66
N ASN A 210 -12.00 12.94 19.03
CA ASN A 210 -13.08 12.50 18.14
C ASN A 210 -12.65 11.70 16.90
N ASN A 211 -11.50 11.03 16.96
CA ASN A 211 -11.03 10.16 15.88
C ASN A 211 -11.11 8.68 16.27
N SER A 212 -11.24 7.82 15.27
CA SER A 212 -11.18 6.38 15.49
C SER A 212 -9.76 5.96 15.92
N PRO A 213 -9.61 4.90 16.74
CA PRO A 213 -8.29 4.42 17.17
C PRO A 213 -7.31 4.22 16.01
N ALA A 214 -7.79 3.72 14.86
CA ALA A 214 -6.97 3.53 13.66
C ALA A 214 -6.45 4.85 13.05
N ARG A 215 -7.20 5.94 13.12
CA ARG A 215 -6.73 7.26 12.65
C ARG A 215 -5.71 7.86 13.60
N ILE A 216 -5.93 7.73 14.90
CA ILE A 216 -5.02 8.19 15.95
C ILE A 216 -3.66 7.48 15.79
N TRP A 217 -3.66 6.15 15.62
CA TRP A 217 -2.42 5.40 15.40
C TRP A 217 -1.67 5.84 14.14
N ARG A 218 -2.36 6.05 13.01
CA ARG A 218 -1.71 6.57 11.79
C ARG A 218 -1.11 7.96 12.01
N PHE A 219 -1.77 8.80 12.80
CA PHE A 219 -1.25 10.11 13.15
C PHE A 219 0.02 10.02 14.00
N LEU A 220 0.01 9.18 15.04
CA LEU A 220 1.20 8.92 15.87
C LEU A 220 2.36 8.36 15.03
N GLU A 221 2.10 7.39 14.14
CA GLU A 221 3.09 6.85 13.21
C GLU A 221 3.69 7.94 12.31
N SER A 222 2.89 8.91 11.87
CA SER A 222 3.37 10.03 11.05
C SER A 222 4.29 11.00 11.80
N LEU A 223 4.18 11.04 13.13
CA LEU A 223 5.10 11.77 14.01
C LEU A 223 6.36 10.94 14.35
N GLY A 224 6.45 9.70 13.85
CA GLY A 224 7.51 8.75 14.17
C GLY A 224 7.30 8.01 15.49
N ILE A 225 6.10 8.07 16.07
CA ILE A 225 5.72 7.37 17.31
C ILE A 225 5.08 6.03 16.96
N GLY A 226 5.60 4.93 17.50
CA GLY A 226 5.10 3.58 17.24
C GLY A 226 6.05 2.73 16.39
N ARG A 227 5.54 1.62 15.85
CA ARG A 227 6.36 0.68 15.07
C ARG A 227 6.84 1.34 13.78
N GLN A 228 8.12 1.65 13.70
CA GLN A 228 8.69 2.09 12.43
C GLN A 228 8.63 0.93 11.44
N ARG A 229 8.07 1.17 10.25
CA ARG A 229 8.19 0.21 9.14
C ARG A 229 9.67 0.05 8.87
N SER A 230 10.19 -1.17 9.06
CA SER A 230 11.56 -1.48 8.69
C SER A 230 11.71 -1.20 7.19
N ASN A 231 12.47 -0.16 6.84
CA ASN A 231 12.87 0.05 5.46
C ASN A 231 13.61 -1.20 4.98
N LEU A 232 13.49 -1.50 3.69
CA LEU A 232 14.23 -2.59 3.08
C LEU A 232 15.72 -2.39 3.40
N SER A 233 16.36 -3.40 3.99
CA SER A 233 17.78 -3.32 4.33
C SER A 233 18.56 -2.94 3.08
N SER A 234 19.47 -1.96 3.20
CA SER A 234 20.31 -1.51 2.10
C SER A 234 21.23 -2.62 1.54
N SER A 235 21.33 -3.76 2.24
CA SER A 235 22.09 -4.93 1.81
C SER A 235 21.30 -5.90 0.93
N ILE A 236 19.99 -5.70 0.72
CA ILE A 236 19.18 -6.63 -0.07
C ILE A 236 19.40 -6.37 -1.56
N ASP A 237 19.82 -7.42 -2.27
CA ASP A 237 19.87 -7.44 -3.73
C ASP A 237 18.44 -7.40 -4.31
N LEU A 238 18.13 -6.30 -5.01
CA LEU A 238 16.80 -6.08 -5.59
C LEU A 238 16.51 -7.00 -6.77
N ASP A 239 17.51 -7.36 -7.58
CA ASP A 239 17.32 -8.26 -8.71
C ASP A 239 17.05 -9.69 -8.23
N ALA A 240 17.79 -10.15 -7.21
CA ALA A 240 17.54 -11.44 -6.57
C ALA A 240 16.14 -11.50 -5.93
N LEU A 241 15.72 -10.43 -5.26
CA LEU A 241 14.37 -10.33 -4.69
C LEU A 241 13.30 -10.30 -5.79
N ASN A 242 13.53 -9.61 -6.90
CA ASN A 242 12.58 -9.56 -8.02
C ASN A 242 12.40 -10.93 -8.67
N ASN A 243 13.52 -11.64 -8.90
CA ASN A 243 13.51 -13.02 -9.39
C ASN A 243 12.78 -13.96 -8.42
N HIS A 244 12.93 -13.77 -7.10
CA HIS A 244 12.17 -14.54 -6.11
C HIS A 244 10.66 -14.31 -6.24
N PHE A 245 10.21 -13.07 -6.43
CA PHE A 245 8.78 -12.77 -6.59
C PHE A 245 8.20 -13.24 -7.93
N ALA A 246 9.00 -13.24 -8.99
CA ALA A 246 8.59 -13.74 -10.31
C ALA A 246 8.63 -15.27 -10.40
N LYS A 247 9.34 -15.95 -9.48
CA LYS A 247 9.48 -17.41 -9.49
C LYS A 247 8.18 -18.07 -9.05
N VAL A 248 7.56 -18.79 -9.97
CA VAL A 248 6.38 -19.62 -9.74
C VAL A 248 6.74 -21.07 -10.07
N LYS A 249 6.17 -22.04 -9.33
CA LYS A 249 6.33 -23.45 -9.65
C LYS A 249 5.63 -23.74 -10.98
N SER A 250 6.34 -24.32 -11.94
CA SER A 250 5.74 -24.74 -13.21
C SER A 250 4.67 -25.79 -12.95
N LEU A 251 3.46 -25.55 -13.46
CA LEU A 251 2.39 -26.55 -13.48
C LEU A 251 2.82 -27.70 -14.42
N ASP A 252 2.58 -28.95 -13.99
CA ASP A 252 2.85 -30.09 -14.84
C ASP A 252 2.02 -30.02 -16.14
N ASN A 253 2.68 -30.22 -17.28
CA ASN A 253 2.04 -30.07 -18.59
C ASN A 253 0.92 -31.08 -18.82
N ARG A 254 0.99 -32.29 -18.27
CA ARG A 254 -0.08 -33.29 -18.41
C ARG A 254 -1.30 -32.83 -17.62
N VAL A 255 -1.09 -32.43 -16.36
CA VAL A 255 -2.16 -31.86 -15.50
C VAL A 255 -2.82 -30.65 -16.17
N LYS A 256 -2.02 -29.74 -16.75
CA LYS A 256 -2.55 -28.58 -17.48
C LYS A 256 -3.42 -28.98 -18.66
N LEU A 257 -2.96 -29.90 -19.49
CA LEU A 257 -3.70 -30.36 -20.67
C LEU A 257 -5.00 -31.05 -20.29
N ASP A 258 -4.99 -31.90 -19.27
CA ASP A 258 -6.19 -32.61 -18.83
C ASP A 258 -7.21 -31.67 -18.18
N THR A 259 -6.74 -30.69 -17.41
CA THR A 259 -7.58 -29.61 -16.86
C THR A 259 -8.25 -28.82 -17.98
N LEU A 260 -7.50 -28.43 -19.01
CA LEU A 260 -8.04 -27.69 -20.16
C LEU A 260 -9.07 -28.51 -20.94
N LYS A 261 -8.85 -29.81 -21.12
CA LYS A 261 -9.84 -30.71 -21.75
C LYS A 261 -11.12 -30.75 -20.94
N HIS A 262 -11.01 -30.92 -19.62
CA HIS A 262 -12.17 -30.96 -18.73
C HIS A 262 -13.00 -29.66 -18.79
N ILE A 263 -12.34 -28.50 -18.69
CA ILE A 263 -13.02 -27.19 -18.76
C ILE A 263 -13.71 -26.99 -20.11
N ARG A 264 -13.07 -27.38 -21.22
CA ARG A 264 -13.62 -27.22 -22.58
C ARG A 264 -14.76 -28.17 -22.89
N ALA A 265 -14.82 -29.32 -22.22
CA ALA A 265 -15.91 -30.29 -22.38
C ALA A 265 -17.17 -29.88 -21.60
N ALA A 266 -17.04 -29.04 -20.56
CA ALA A 266 -18.17 -28.56 -19.80
C ALA A 266 -19.08 -27.63 -20.63
N PRO A 267 -20.40 -27.71 -20.48
CA PRO A 267 -21.32 -26.80 -21.17
C PRO A 267 -21.12 -25.37 -20.67
N LEU A 268 -21.40 -24.40 -21.54
CA LEU A 268 -21.36 -22.99 -21.16
C LEU A 268 -22.40 -22.72 -20.07
N LYS A 269 -22.02 -21.95 -19.03
CA LYS A 269 -22.97 -21.55 -17.98
C LYS A 269 -24.07 -20.62 -18.50
N VAL A 270 -23.84 -19.91 -19.60
CA VAL A 270 -24.75 -18.91 -20.18
C VAL A 270 -24.80 -19.05 -21.69
N ASN A 271 -26.00 -18.94 -22.27
CA ASN A 271 -26.23 -19.07 -23.72
C ASN A 271 -25.93 -17.78 -24.51
N THR A 272 -26.00 -16.62 -23.85
CA THR A 272 -25.68 -15.32 -24.47
C THR A 272 -24.24 -14.92 -24.14
N PRO A 273 -23.39 -14.69 -25.16
CA PRO A 273 -22.00 -14.36 -24.92
C PRO A 273 -21.87 -12.96 -24.31
N PHE A 274 -21.05 -12.83 -23.26
CA PHE A 274 -20.70 -11.53 -22.71
C PHE A 274 -19.72 -10.79 -23.62
N GLU A 275 -20.07 -9.55 -23.96
CA GLU A 275 -19.23 -8.62 -24.72
C GLU A 275 -19.12 -7.29 -23.99
N LEU A 276 -17.91 -6.74 -24.01
CA LEU A 276 -17.65 -5.41 -23.46
C LEU A 276 -18.30 -4.35 -24.34
N GLN A 277 -18.98 -3.42 -23.69
CA GLN A 277 -19.67 -2.30 -24.32
C GLN A 277 -18.81 -1.03 -24.26
N PRO A 278 -18.93 -0.13 -25.25
CA PRO A 278 -18.29 1.17 -25.20
C PRO A 278 -18.80 1.98 -24.00
N VAL A 279 -17.97 2.88 -23.51
CA VAL A 279 -18.26 3.75 -22.37
C VAL A 279 -18.38 5.21 -22.77
N THR A 280 -19.12 5.98 -21.98
CA THR A 280 -19.28 7.41 -22.16
C THR A 280 -18.20 8.20 -21.41
N SER A 281 -18.05 9.48 -21.74
CA SER A 281 -17.17 10.39 -21.01
C SER A 281 -17.55 10.55 -19.54
N GLU A 282 -18.83 10.42 -19.20
CA GLU A 282 -19.29 10.47 -17.81
C GLU A 282 -18.88 9.22 -17.03
N ASP A 283 -18.96 8.04 -17.65
CA ASP A 283 -18.47 6.80 -17.05
C ASP A 283 -16.96 6.88 -16.77
N VAL A 284 -16.20 7.39 -17.73
CA VAL A 284 -14.75 7.59 -17.59
C VAL A 284 -14.43 8.56 -16.46
N ARG A 285 -15.10 9.71 -16.42
CA ARG A 285 -14.97 10.71 -15.33
C ARG A 285 -15.25 10.07 -13.98
N LYS A 286 -16.38 9.37 -13.84
CA LYS A 286 -16.79 8.68 -12.62
C LYS A 286 -15.72 7.68 -12.17
N HIS A 287 -15.17 6.89 -13.07
CA HIS A 287 -14.14 5.91 -12.74
C HIS A 287 -12.81 6.56 -12.32
N ILE A 288 -12.38 7.63 -12.99
CA ILE A 288 -11.19 8.41 -12.59
C ILE A 288 -11.35 8.95 -11.16
N LEU A 289 -12.50 9.56 -10.86
CA LEU A 289 -12.76 10.17 -9.55
C LEU A 289 -12.89 9.12 -8.43
N SER A 290 -13.34 7.90 -8.75
CA SER A 290 -13.50 6.82 -7.79
C SER A 290 -12.17 6.28 -7.22
N ILE A 291 -11.07 6.38 -7.98
CA ILE A 291 -9.75 5.92 -7.57
C ILE A 291 -9.12 6.97 -6.65
N LYS A 292 -8.72 6.58 -5.43
CA LYS A 292 -8.19 7.50 -4.41
C LYS A 292 -6.67 7.49 -4.25
N SER A 293 -5.98 6.55 -4.91
CA SER A 293 -4.52 6.40 -4.77
C SER A 293 -3.78 7.44 -5.61
N ASP A 294 -2.79 8.09 -4.99
CA ASP A 294 -1.86 9.03 -5.64
C ASP A 294 -0.55 8.34 -6.09
N ALA A 295 -0.45 7.01 -5.98
CA ALA A 295 0.73 6.27 -6.40
C ALA A 295 0.96 6.43 -7.92
N SER A 296 2.21 6.69 -8.29
CA SER A 296 2.64 6.81 -9.68
C SER A 296 3.17 5.48 -10.20
N GLY A 297 2.68 5.05 -11.37
CA GLY A 297 3.17 3.85 -12.03
C GLY A 297 4.47 4.07 -12.79
N SER A 298 4.77 3.15 -13.71
CA SER A 298 5.94 3.19 -14.61
C SER A 298 5.93 4.38 -15.58
N ASP A 299 4.77 4.95 -15.87
CA ASP A 299 4.56 6.07 -16.78
C ASP A 299 4.78 7.45 -16.15
N GLY A 300 4.93 7.54 -14.82
CA GLY A 300 5.10 8.83 -14.13
C GLY A 300 3.82 9.69 -14.06
N ILE A 301 2.70 9.21 -14.62
CA ILE A 301 1.42 9.91 -14.64
C ILE A 301 0.59 9.47 -13.44
N ASN A 302 0.46 10.36 -12.46
CA ASN A 302 -0.33 10.10 -11.26
C ASN A 302 -1.69 10.80 -11.31
N ARG A 303 -2.57 10.41 -10.38
CA ARG A 303 -3.91 10.97 -10.23
C ARG A 303 -3.93 12.50 -10.18
N LYS A 304 -3.01 13.14 -9.47
CA LYS A 304 -3.00 14.60 -9.30
C LYS A 304 -2.78 15.31 -10.62
N LEU A 305 -1.88 14.81 -11.46
CA LEU A 305 -1.63 15.35 -12.80
C LEU A 305 -2.87 15.21 -13.67
N VAL A 306 -3.49 14.03 -13.69
CA VAL A 306 -4.72 13.78 -14.45
C VAL A 306 -5.86 14.71 -14.00
N LEU A 307 -6.01 14.97 -12.70
CA LEU A 307 -7.04 15.87 -12.20
C LEU A 307 -6.84 17.33 -12.60
N LEU A 308 -5.61 17.79 -12.84
CA LEU A 308 -5.34 19.16 -13.28
C LEU A 308 -5.83 19.43 -14.71
N VAL A 309 -5.86 18.40 -15.55
CA VAL A 309 -6.22 18.50 -16.98
C VAL A 309 -7.52 17.79 -17.32
N LEU A 310 -8.23 17.27 -16.30
CA LEU A 310 -9.27 16.24 -16.45
C LEU A 310 -10.32 16.61 -17.50
N ASP A 311 -10.86 17.83 -17.41
CA ASP A 311 -11.97 18.26 -18.26
C ASP A 311 -11.58 18.32 -19.75
N HIS A 312 -10.31 18.57 -20.07
CA HIS A 312 -9.80 18.65 -21.43
C HIS A 312 -9.49 17.26 -22.00
N ILE A 313 -8.97 16.35 -21.17
CA ILE A 313 -8.53 15.03 -21.64
C ILE A 313 -9.61 13.95 -21.56
N ILE A 314 -10.76 14.19 -20.91
CA ILE A 314 -11.82 13.18 -20.79
C ILE A 314 -12.29 12.65 -22.16
N PRO A 315 -12.60 13.49 -23.16
CA PRO A 315 -13.01 12.99 -24.49
C PRO A 315 -11.93 12.12 -25.13
N VAL A 316 -10.67 12.53 -24.99
CA VAL A 316 -9.49 11.82 -25.51
C VAL A 316 -9.31 10.46 -24.83
N LEU A 317 -9.39 10.42 -23.49
CA LEU A 317 -9.32 9.18 -22.72
C LEU A 317 -10.49 8.25 -23.05
N THR A 318 -11.69 8.80 -23.26
CA THR A 318 -12.86 8.04 -23.68
C THR A 318 -12.62 7.35 -25.02
N TYR A 319 -12.05 8.08 -26.00
CA TYR A 319 -11.65 7.51 -27.28
C TYR A 319 -10.60 6.41 -27.12
N ILE A 320 -9.53 6.65 -26.35
CA ILE A 320 -8.46 5.66 -26.11
C ILE A 320 -9.02 4.40 -25.45
N PHE A 321 -9.87 4.54 -24.43
CA PHE A 321 -10.48 3.40 -23.75
C PHE A 321 -11.44 2.63 -24.67
N ASN A 322 -12.30 3.32 -25.43
CA ASN A 322 -13.19 2.66 -26.37
C ASN A 322 -12.42 1.96 -27.51
N PHE A 323 -11.35 2.57 -28.01
CA PHE A 323 -10.47 1.92 -28.99
C PHE A 323 -9.82 0.67 -28.41
N SER A 324 -9.36 0.70 -27.15
CA SER A 324 -8.86 -0.50 -26.47
C SER A 324 -9.92 -1.59 -26.37
N LEU A 325 -11.16 -1.23 -26.01
CA LEU A 325 -12.27 -2.17 -25.88
C LEU A 325 -12.62 -2.81 -27.24
N SER A 326 -12.75 -2.02 -28.30
CA SER A 326 -13.15 -2.51 -29.63
C SER A 326 -12.04 -3.30 -30.34
N SER A 327 -10.78 -2.91 -30.15
CA SER A 327 -9.61 -3.62 -30.72
C SER A 327 -9.21 -4.87 -29.92
N ASN A 328 -9.83 -5.11 -28.76
CA ASN A 328 -9.49 -6.18 -27.84
C ASN A 328 -8.01 -6.18 -27.39
N THR A 329 -7.38 -5.01 -27.38
CA THR A 329 -5.95 -4.87 -27.04
C THR A 329 -5.77 -4.06 -25.76
N PHE A 330 -5.01 -4.61 -24.81
CA PHE A 330 -4.55 -3.91 -23.63
C PHE A 330 -3.18 -3.28 -23.90
N PRO A 331 -2.94 -1.99 -23.57
CA PRO A 331 -1.68 -1.34 -23.89
C PRO A 331 -0.46 -1.97 -23.20
N ASN A 332 0.63 -2.12 -23.94
CA ASN A 332 1.88 -2.68 -23.46
C ASN A 332 2.51 -1.79 -22.37
N ALA A 333 2.46 -0.46 -22.52
CA ALA A 333 2.95 0.47 -21.49
C ALA A 333 2.27 0.26 -20.12
N TRP A 334 1.02 -0.22 -20.13
CA TRP A 334 0.22 -0.50 -18.93
C TRP A 334 0.44 -1.90 -18.33
N GLN A 335 1.22 -2.76 -18.99
CA GLN A 335 1.61 -4.09 -18.51
C GLN A 335 2.86 -4.07 -17.62
N HIS A 336 3.53 -2.91 -17.50
CA HIS A 336 4.71 -2.74 -16.66
C HIS A 336 4.32 -2.32 -15.24
N ALA A 337 4.81 -3.06 -14.24
CA ALA A 337 4.53 -2.79 -12.83
C ALA A 337 5.80 -2.38 -12.05
N HIS A 338 5.66 -1.38 -11.19
CA HIS A 338 6.62 -1.11 -10.12
C HIS A 338 6.21 -1.89 -8.87
N VAL A 339 7.06 -2.77 -8.36
CA VAL A 339 6.78 -3.59 -7.18
C VAL A 339 7.43 -2.98 -5.96
N ILE A 340 6.62 -2.69 -4.93
CA ILE A 340 7.10 -2.30 -3.61
C ILE A 340 7.06 -3.52 -2.69
N PRO A 341 8.21 -3.97 -2.14
CA PRO A 341 8.25 -5.04 -1.17
C PRO A 341 7.75 -4.55 0.20
N ILE A 342 6.67 -5.15 0.70
CA ILE A 342 6.12 -4.83 2.02
C ILE A 342 6.46 -5.95 3.02
N PRO A 343 7.10 -5.65 4.16
CA PRO A 343 7.35 -6.65 5.21
C PRO A 343 6.07 -7.32 5.71
N LYS A 344 6.07 -8.66 5.78
CA LYS A 344 5.03 -9.49 6.44
C LYS A 344 5.21 -9.55 7.94
N ILE A 345 6.48 -9.51 8.39
CA ILE A 345 6.89 -9.64 9.79
C ILE A 345 7.82 -8.49 10.17
N ASN A 346 8.04 -8.32 11.47
CA ASN A 346 9.05 -7.38 11.98
C ASN A 346 10.47 -7.89 11.65
N ASN A 347 11.38 -6.98 11.29
CA ASN A 347 12.78 -7.29 10.99
C ASN A 347 12.96 -8.42 9.96
N PRO A 348 12.43 -8.25 8.74
CA PRO A 348 12.48 -9.28 7.70
C PRO A 348 13.92 -9.60 7.25
N SER A 349 14.33 -10.86 7.42
CA SER A 349 15.63 -11.39 6.99
C SER A 349 15.61 -12.17 5.66
N LEU A 350 14.49 -12.80 5.30
CA LEU A 350 14.34 -13.63 4.09
C LEU A 350 13.45 -12.95 3.05
N PHE A 351 13.62 -13.31 1.77
CA PHE A 351 12.78 -12.78 0.68
C PHE A 351 11.30 -13.16 0.83
N SER A 352 11.00 -14.34 1.37
CA SER A 352 9.65 -14.82 1.64
C SER A 352 8.90 -13.98 2.69
N HIS A 353 9.64 -13.24 3.52
CA HIS A 353 9.09 -12.31 4.52
C HIS A 353 8.56 -11.02 3.91
N TYR A 354 8.65 -10.83 2.60
CA TYR A 354 8.10 -9.68 1.90
C TYR A 354 6.91 -10.07 1.03
N ARG A 355 5.96 -9.14 0.86
CA ARG A 355 4.87 -9.22 -0.12
C ARG A 355 5.18 -8.29 -1.29
N PRO A 356 5.06 -8.76 -2.54
CA PRO A 356 5.16 -7.89 -3.71
C PRO A 356 3.85 -7.12 -3.91
N ILE A 357 3.86 -5.79 -3.74
CA ILE A 357 2.70 -4.96 -4.13
C ILE A 357 2.99 -4.26 -5.45
N SER A 358 2.20 -4.59 -6.47
CA SER A 358 2.30 -4.01 -7.81
C SER A 358 1.63 -2.63 -7.87
N ILE A 359 2.41 -1.61 -8.17
CA ILE A 359 1.94 -0.27 -8.55
C ILE A 359 1.86 -0.21 -10.07
N LEU A 360 0.63 -0.28 -10.57
CA LEU A 360 0.30 -0.10 -11.97
C LEU A 360 0.11 1.39 -12.32
N PRO A 361 0.32 1.76 -13.60
CA PRO A 361 -0.10 3.06 -14.15
C PRO A 361 -1.51 3.47 -13.72
N PHE A 362 -1.71 4.78 -13.50
CA PHE A 362 -3.00 5.26 -12.98
C PHE A 362 -4.14 4.99 -13.98
N LEU A 363 -3.95 5.34 -15.25
CA LEU A 363 -4.96 5.17 -16.29
C LEU A 363 -5.23 3.69 -16.63
N SER A 364 -4.23 2.82 -16.47
CA SER A 364 -4.41 1.36 -16.53
C SER A 364 -5.49 0.89 -15.55
N LYS A 365 -5.43 1.35 -14.29
CA LYS A 365 -6.43 1.02 -13.26
C LYS A 365 -7.82 1.57 -13.58
N VAL A 366 -7.92 2.69 -14.30
CA VAL A 366 -9.20 3.23 -14.78
C VAL A 366 -9.81 2.29 -15.82
N LEU A 367 -9.02 1.85 -16.80
CA LEU A 367 -9.48 0.88 -17.80
C LEU A 367 -9.86 -0.45 -17.16
N GLU A 368 -9.07 -0.95 -16.22
CA GLU A 368 -9.41 -2.15 -15.45
C GLU A 368 -10.73 -1.98 -14.69
N ARG A 369 -10.99 -0.80 -14.11
CA ARG A 369 -12.25 -0.52 -13.41
C ARG A 369 -13.46 -0.52 -14.35
N ILE A 370 -13.31 0.01 -15.56
CA ILE A 370 -14.35 -0.04 -16.60
C ILE A 370 -14.71 -1.50 -16.89
N VAL A 371 -13.72 -2.32 -17.20
CA VAL A 371 -13.90 -3.76 -17.50
C VAL A 371 -14.48 -4.51 -16.30
N PHE A 372 -13.95 -4.26 -15.09
CA PHE A 372 -14.45 -4.84 -13.85
C PHE A 372 -15.93 -4.54 -13.64
N THR A 373 -16.36 -3.30 -13.88
CA THR A 373 -17.75 -2.88 -13.63
C THR A 373 -18.70 -3.67 -14.53
N GLN A 374 -18.40 -3.76 -15.83
CA GLN A 374 -19.22 -4.51 -16.78
C GLN A 374 -19.22 -6.02 -16.49
N LEU A 375 -18.04 -6.61 -16.24
CA LEU A 375 -17.92 -8.03 -15.93
C LEU A 375 -18.64 -8.38 -14.62
N ASN A 376 -18.50 -7.57 -13.58
CA ASN A 376 -19.15 -7.80 -12.29
C ASN A 376 -20.68 -7.77 -12.41
N VAL A 377 -21.24 -6.87 -13.21
CA VAL A 377 -22.69 -6.85 -13.50
C VAL A 377 -23.13 -8.15 -14.18
N PHE A 378 -22.36 -8.63 -15.17
CA PHE A 378 -22.64 -9.91 -15.83
C PHE A 378 -22.59 -11.10 -14.87
N LEU A 379 -21.56 -11.19 -14.03
CA LEU A 379 -21.40 -12.28 -13.06
C LEU A 379 -22.54 -12.32 -12.04
N LEU A 380 -22.97 -11.14 -11.55
CA LEU A 380 -24.08 -11.02 -10.61
C LEU A 380 -25.42 -11.39 -11.25
N LYS A 381 -25.69 -10.85 -12.46
CA LYS A 381 -26.94 -11.12 -13.20
C LYS A 381 -27.13 -12.61 -13.46
N ASN A 382 -26.05 -13.32 -13.80
CA ASN A 382 -26.09 -14.74 -14.15
C ASN A 382 -25.73 -15.67 -12.98
N ARG A 383 -25.55 -15.15 -11.76
CA ARG A 383 -25.19 -15.91 -10.55
C ARG A 383 -24.01 -16.87 -10.77
N ILE A 384 -22.98 -16.40 -11.47
CA ILE A 384 -21.86 -17.24 -11.93
C ILE A 384 -21.02 -17.77 -10.77
N LEU A 385 -20.75 -16.91 -9.78
CA LEU A 385 -19.93 -17.22 -8.61
C LEU A 385 -20.76 -17.88 -7.51
N SER A 386 -20.18 -18.88 -6.86
CA SER A 386 -20.80 -19.58 -5.74
C SER A 386 -21.24 -18.62 -4.62
N PRO A 387 -22.40 -18.85 -3.97
CA PRO A 387 -22.81 -18.09 -2.78
C PRO A 387 -21.83 -18.23 -1.60
N TYR A 388 -21.06 -19.32 -1.54
CA TYR A 388 -20.09 -19.59 -0.47
C TYR A 388 -18.70 -19.01 -0.74
N GLN A 389 -18.55 -18.24 -1.82
CA GLN A 389 -17.38 -17.42 -2.07
C GLN A 389 -17.62 -15.98 -1.62
N SER A 390 -16.99 -15.63 -0.49
CA SER A 390 -17.14 -14.32 0.16
C SER A 390 -16.00 -13.34 -0.12
N GLY A 391 -14.86 -13.84 -0.62
CA GLY A 391 -13.72 -13.00 -0.97
C GLY A 391 -14.03 -12.00 -2.09
N PHE A 392 -13.57 -10.75 -1.93
CA PHE A 392 -13.62 -9.69 -2.95
C PHE A 392 -15.02 -9.42 -3.56
N ARG A 393 -16.09 -9.80 -2.86
CA ARG A 393 -17.46 -9.73 -3.36
C ARG A 393 -18.26 -8.66 -2.62
N THR A 394 -19.02 -7.87 -3.38
CA THR A 394 -19.90 -6.85 -2.81
C THR A 394 -20.98 -7.51 -1.96
N GLY A 395 -21.21 -6.99 -0.74
CA GLY A 395 -22.20 -7.55 0.20
C GLY A 395 -21.69 -8.72 1.05
N HIS A 396 -20.42 -9.13 0.88
CA HIS A 396 -19.79 -10.17 1.69
C HIS A 396 -18.64 -9.59 2.51
N SER A 397 -18.34 -10.22 3.65
CA SER A 397 -17.23 -9.87 4.53
C SER A 397 -16.67 -11.10 5.25
N THR A 398 -15.57 -10.94 5.97
CA THR A 398 -15.06 -11.97 6.88
C THR A 398 -16.10 -12.34 7.94
N VAL A 399 -16.93 -11.40 8.38
CA VAL A 399 -17.98 -11.63 9.37
C VAL A 399 -19.08 -12.52 8.80
N THR A 400 -19.55 -12.25 7.57
CA THR A 400 -20.59 -13.09 6.96
C THR A 400 -20.10 -14.50 6.69
N ALA A 401 -18.82 -14.64 6.32
CA ALA A 401 -18.18 -15.95 6.16
C ALA A 401 -18.11 -16.72 7.50
N LEU A 402 -17.64 -16.05 8.56
CA LEU A 402 -17.54 -16.65 9.88
C LEU A 402 -18.91 -17.05 10.43
N VAL A 403 -19.93 -16.19 10.27
CA VAL A 403 -21.30 -16.49 10.71
C VAL A 403 -21.80 -17.78 10.07
N LYS A 404 -21.64 -17.94 8.75
CA LYS A 404 -22.09 -19.17 8.05
C LYS A 404 -21.38 -20.41 8.57
N VAL A 405 -20.06 -20.38 8.67
CA VAL A 405 -19.26 -21.53 9.14
C VAL A 405 -19.60 -21.88 10.59
N CYS A 406 -19.75 -20.88 11.46
CA CYS A 406 -20.15 -21.11 12.85
C CYS A 406 -21.56 -21.67 12.98
N ASP A 407 -22.50 -21.22 12.15
CA ASP A 407 -23.87 -21.70 12.11
C ASP A 407 -23.91 -23.18 11.69
N ASP A 408 -23.17 -23.56 10.65
CA ASP A 408 -23.07 -24.97 10.21
C ASP A 408 -22.50 -25.88 11.30
N ILE A 409 -21.45 -25.43 11.99
CA ILE A 409 -20.85 -26.18 13.10
C ILE A 409 -21.87 -26.37 14.23
N ARG A 410 -22.63 -25.32 14.58
CA ARG A 410 -23.65 -25.39 15.62
C ARG A 410 -24.82 -26.27 15.22
N PHE A 411 -25.30 -26.14 14.00
CA PHE A 411 -26.37 -26.98 13.46
C PHE A 411 -25.98 -28.47 13.50
N ASN A 412 -24.75 -28.80 13.10
CA ASN A 412 -24.26 -30.17 13.17
C ASN A 412 -24.13 -30.66 14.63
N MET A 413 -23.69 -29.79 15.54
CA MET A 413 -23.60 -30.10 16.97
C MET A 413 -24.98 -30.37 17.59
N ASP A 414 -26.00 -29.58 17.24
CA ASP A 414 -27.39 -29.80 17.69
C ASP A 414 -27.93 -31.15 17.19
N ASN A 415 -27.51 -31.58 16.01
CA ASN A 415 -27.80 -32.89 15.44
C ASN A 415 -26.89 -34.03 15.97
N LYS A 416 -26.08 -33.76 17.00
CA LYS A 416 -25.14 -34.73 17.61
C LYS A 416 -24.12 -35.29 16.61
N LEU A 417 -23.76 -34.51 15.59
CA LEU A 417 -22.72 -34.85 14.63
C LEU A 417 -21.38 -34.22 15.05
N LEU A 418 -20.29 -34.93 14.78
CA LEU A 418 -18.93 -34.40 14.85
C LEU A 418 -18.63 -33.64 13.56
N THR A 419 -18.24 -32.36 13.67
CA THR A 419 -17.78 -31.57 12.52
C THR A 419 -16.26 -31.52 12.48
N ILE A 420 -15.67 -31.91 11.35
CA ILE A 420 -14.23 -31.83 11.07
C ILE A 420 -14.01 -30.72 10.05
N ALA A 421 -13.16 -29.74 10.39
CA ALA A 421 -12.76 -28.67 9.48
C ALA A 421 -11.33 -28.89 8.97
N VAL A 422 -11.14 -28.77 7.65
CA VAL A 422 -9.84 -28.81 6.97
C VAL A 422 -9.59 -27.44 6.35
N LEU A 423 -8.50 -26.80 6.77
CA LEU A 423 -8.10 -25.47 6.31
C LEU A 423 -6.95 -25.62 5.31
N LEU A 424 -7.17 -25.12 4.08
CA LEU A 424 -6.20 -25.19 3.00
C LEU A 424 -5.61 -23.79 2.76
N ASP A 425 -4.29 -23.71 2.79
CA ASP A 425 -3.51 -22.48 2.52
C ASP A 425 -2.74 -22.63 1.21
N PHE A 426 -3.07 -21.80 0.21
CA PHE A 426 -2.42 -21.83 -1.10
C PHE A 426 -1.16 -20.96 -1.11
N SER A 427 -0.01 -21.61 -1.27
CA SER A 427 1.25 -20.91 -1.46
C SER A 427 1.25 -20.05 -2.73
N ASN A 428 1.47 -18.74 -2.57
CA ASN A 428 1.64 -17.77 -3.65
C ASN A 428 0.45 -17.71 -4.63
N ALA A 429 -0.78 -17.91 -4.15
CA ALA A 429 -1.97 -18.17 -4.95
C ALA A 429 -2.16 -17.23 -6.16
N PHE A 430 -2.12 -15.91 -5.93
CA PHE A 430 -2.31 -14.90 -6.98
C PHE A 430 -1.27 -14.97 -8.09
N ASN A 431 -0.02 -15.29 -7.77
CA ASN A 431 1.05 -15.37 -8.75
C ASN A 431 1.06 -16.74 -9.46
N SER A 432 0.44 -17.77 -8.88
CA SER A 432 0.38 -19.13 -9.42
C SER A 432 -0.74 -19.36 -10.43
N VAL A 433 -1.57 -18.36 -10.73
CA VAL A 433 -2.69 -18.49 -11.69
C VAL A 433 -2.17 -18.71 -13.11
N ASP A 434 -2.36 -19.91 -13.67
CA ASP A 434 -2.04 -20.18 -15.08
C ASP A 434 -2.98 -19.41 -16.02
N HIS A 435 -2.40 -18.68 -16.98
CA HIS A 435 -3.16 -17.82 -17.87
C HIS A 435 -4.08 -18.61 -18.80
N ASP A 436 -3.65 -19.75 -19.33
CA ASP A 436 -4.46 -20.51 -20.29
C ASP A 436 -5.65 -21.18 -19.61
N ILE A 437 -5.47 -21.68 -18.39
CA ILE A 437 -6.57 -22.20 -17.56
C ILE A 437 -7.57 -21.08 -17.22
N LEU A 438 -7.09 -19.92 -16.78
CA LEU A 438 -7.96 -18.77 -16.50
C LEU A 438 -8.76 -18.35 -17.73
N LEU A 439 -8.13 -18.27 -18.91
CA LEU A 439 -8.82 -17.92 -20.16
C LEU A 439 -9.85 -18.99 -20.56
N ALA A 440 -9.57 -20.28 -20.34
CA ALA A 440 -10.52 -21.34 -20.58
C ALA A 440 -11.74 -21.26 -19.63
N LEU A 441 -11.52 -20.94 -18.35
CA LEU A 441 -12.59 -20.73 -17.37
C LEU A 441 -13.45 -19.50 -17.72
N LEU A 442 -12.83 -18.39 -18.13
CA LEU A 442 -13.55 -17.22 -18.60
C LEU A 442 -14.44 -17.56 -19.80
N ARG A 443 -13.96 -18.42 -20.71
CA ARG A 443 -14.76 -18.89 -21.85
C ARG A 443 -15.92 -19.77 -21.39
N SER A 444 -15.70 -20.69 -20.44
CA SER A 444 -16.74 -21.61 -19.97
C SER A 444 -17.89 -20.91 -19.22
N ILE A 445 -17.65 -19.74 -18.63
CA ILE A 445 -18.70 -18.92 -18.01
C ILE A 445 -19.47 -18.04 -19.02
N GLY A 446 -19.14 -18.11 -20.32
CA GLY A 446 -19.89 -17.45 -21.39
C GLY A 446 -19.29 -16.14 -21.92
N LEU A 447 -17.99 -15.87 -21.74
CA LEU A 447 -17.37 -14.70 -22.39
C LEU A 447 -17.13 -14.93 -23.89
N SER A 448 -17.35 -13.90 -24.72
CA SER A 448 -17.10 -13.96 -26.17
C SER A 448 -15.61 -14.11 -26.50
N ALA A 449 -15.30 -14.63 -27.69
CA ALA A 449 -13.93 -14.82 -28.15
C ALA A 449 -13.13 -13.50 -28.16
N ASN A 450 -13.78 -12.39 -28.54
CA ASN A 450 -13.20 -11.04 -28.52
C ASN A 450 -12.82 -10.63 -27.09
N THR A 451 -13.74 -10.80 -26.14
CA THR A 451 -13.47 -10.49 -24.73
C THR A 451 -12.34 -11.37 -24.17
N ILE A 452 -12.29 -12.65 -24.54
CA ILE A 452 -11.19 -13.55 -24.16
C ILE A 452 -9.85 -13.10 -24.76
N SER A 453 -9.83 -12.66 -26.02
CA SER A 453 -8.63 -12.11 -26.66
C SER A 453 -8.08 -10.90 -25.88
N ARG A 454 -8.98 -10.03 -25.42
CA ARG A 454 -8.62 -8.91 -24.55
C ARG A 454 -8.04 -9.35 -23.20
N PHE A 455 -8.65 -10.32 -22.52
CA PHE A 455 -8.10 -10.86 -21.28
C PHE A 455 -6.72 -11.49 -21.50
N SER A 456 -6.52 -12.16 -22.63
CA SER A 456 -5.21 -12.69 -23.03
C SER A 456 -4.20 -11.56 -23.19
N SER A 457 -4.56 -10.47 -23.89
CA SER A 457 -3.73 -9.27 -24.01
C SER A 457 -3.44 -8.60 -22.65
N TYR A 458 -4.39 -8.59 -21.70
CA TYR A 458 -4.18 -8.03 -20.36
C TYR A 458 -3.25 -8.88 -19.47
N LEU A 459 -3.27 -10.20 -19.63
CA LEU A 459 -2.53 -11.14 -18.77
C LEU A 459 -1.10 -11.40 -19.28
N ARG A 460 -0.91 -11.45 -20.59
CA ARG A 460 0.38 -11.78 -21.22
C ARG A 460 1.31 -10.57 -21.27
N ASN A 461 2.60 -10.83 -21.50
CA ASN A 461 3.65 -9.81 -21.66
C ASN A 461 3.87 -8.87 -20.47
N ARG A 462 3.39 -9.25 -19.28
CA ARG A 462 3.59 -8.44 -18.09
C ARG A 462 5.01 -8.51 -17.60
N GLN A 463 5.52 -7.35 -17.20
CA GLN A 463 6.84 -7.20 -16.62
C GLN A 463 6.76 -6.46 -15.30
N GLN A 464 7.65 -6.80 -14.38
CA GLN A 464 7.77 -6.11 -13.11
C GLN A 464 9.22 -5.78 -12.77
N ARG A 465 9.42 -4.71 -12.00
CA ARG A 465 10.70 -4.39 -11.35
C ARG A 465 10.47 -3.90 -9.93
N ILE A 466 11.42 -4.16 -9.05
CA ILE A 466 11.37 -3.69 -7.67
C ILE A 466 11.82 -2.23 -7.60
N VAL A 467 11.10 -1.44 -6.81
CA VAL A 467 11.43 -0.05 -6.49
C VAL A 467 11.58 0.06 -4.98
N ALA A 468 12.81 0.32 -4.51
CA ALA A 468 13.11 0.47 -3.09
C ALA A 468 14.23 1.49 -2.89
N ASN A 469 14.12 2.37 -1.89
CA ASN A 469 15.18 3.31 -1.50
C ASN A 469 15.82 4.10 -2.68
N ASP A 470 14.99 4.55 -3.64
CA ASP A 470 15.40 5.25 -4.86
C ASP A 470 16.28 4.43 -5.84
N THR A 471 16.40 3.11 -5.63
CA THR A 471 17.01 2.18 -6.58
C THR A 471 15.96 1.31 -7.26
N LEU A 472 16.30 0.85 -8.46
CA LEU A 472 15.45 0.06 -9.35
C LEU A 472 16.15 -1.25 -9.69
N SER A 473 15.43 -2.37 -9.64
CA SER A 473 15.90 -3.61 -10.25
C SER A 473 15.70 -3.59 -11.77
N SER A 474 16.28 -4.58 -12.43
CA SER A 474 15.94 -4.94 -13.81
C SER A 474 14.47 -5.39 -13.91
N TYR A 475 13.90 -5.28 -15.10
CA TYR A 475 12.59 -5.84 -15.41
C TYR A 475 12.66 -7.37 -15.54
N VAL A 476 11.67 -8.04 -14.99
CA VAL A 476 11.48 -9.50 -15.08
C VAL A 476 10.10 -9.78 -15.68
N HIS A 477 10.04 -10.74 -16.59
CA HIS A 477 8.80 -11.17 -17.23
C HIS A 477 8.00 -12.12 -16.32
N LEU A 478 6.67 -11.99 -16.36
CA LEU A 478 5.75 -12.82 -15.58
C LEU A 478 5.03 -13.80 -16.50
N SER A 479 5.29 -15.10 -16.31
CA SER A 479 4.69 -16.19 -17.10
C SER A 479 3.34 -16.68 -16.56
N SER A 480 2.96 -16.26 -15.35
CA SER A 480 1.73 -16.64 -14.66
C SER A 480 1.32 -15.57 -13.66
N GLY A 481 0.09 -15.70 -13.16
CA GLY A 481 -0.46 -14.87 -12.11
C GLY A 481 -1.29 -13.70 -12.60
N VAL A 482 -1.97 -13.08 -11.64
CA VAL A 482 -2.68 -11.80 -11.80
C VAL A 482 -2.04 -10.76 -10.87
N PRO A 483 -1.89 -9.49 -11.29
CA PRO A 483 -1.07 -8.52 -10.56
C PRO A 483 -1.65 -8.20 -9.18
N GLN A 484 -0.83 -8.32 -8.12
CA GLN A 484 -1.19 -8.01 -6.73
C GLN A 484 -1.26 -6.48 -6.51
N GLY A 485 -2.40 -5.89 -6.87
CA GLY A 485 -2.61 -4.44 -6.88
C GLY A 485 -3.43 -3.94 -8.07
N GLY A 486 -3.74 -4.83 -9.01
CA GLY A 486 -4.74 -4.58 -10.06
C GLY A 486 -6.16 -4.48 -9.50
N VAL A 487 -6.99 -3.67 -10.15
CA VAL A 487 -8.42 -3.56 -9.85
C VAL A 487 -9.16 -4.81 -10.30
N LEU A 488 -8.74 -5.40 -11.42
CA LEU A 488 -9.40 -6.57 -12.01
C LEU A 488 -8.93 -7.90 -11.41
N SER A 489 -7.70 -7.93 -10.87
CA SER A 489 -7.06 -9.15 -10.37
C SER A 489 -7.87 -9.93 -9.32
N PRO A 490 -8.47 -9.29 -8.29
CA PRO A 490 -9.23 -10.02 -7.29
C PRO A 490 -10.47 -10.70 -7.86
N LEU A 491 -11.11 -10.09 -8.88
CA LEU A 491 -12.25 -10.68 -9.57
C LEU A 491 -11.83 -11.87 -10.44
N LEU A 492 -10.70 -11.76 -11.15
CA LEU A 492 -10.18 -12.86 -11.95
C LEU A 492 -9.75 -14.04 -11.08
N PHE A 493 -9.08 -13.76 -9.95
CA PHE A 493 -8.76 -14.78 -8.96
C PHE A 493 -10.02 -15.42 -8.38
N SER A 494 -11.04 -14.62 -8.09
CA SER A 494 -12.36 -15.09 -7.65
C SER A 494 -13.00 -16.05 -8.65
N ILE A 495 -12.95 -15.77 -9.95
CA ILE A 495 -13.46 -16.67 -11.00
C ILE A 495 -12.61 -17.95 -11.07
N PHE A 496 -11.29 -17.81 -10.92
CA PHE A 496 -10.37 -18.94 -10.97
C PHE A 496 -10.62 -19.93 -9.84
N ILE A 497 -10.67 -19.45 -8.59
CA ILE A 497 -10.84 -20.31 -7.41
C ILE A 497 -12.26 -20.91 -7.32
N ASP A 498 -13.28 -20.23 -7.87
CA ASP A 498 -14.67 -20.72 -7.95
C ASP A 498 -14.82 -21.97 -8.84
N SER A 499 -13.78 -22.37 -9.56
CA SER A 499 -13.74 -23.63 -10.31
C SER A 499 -13.57 -24.89 -9.43
N ILE A 500 -13.08 -24.73 -8.20
CA ILE A 500 -12.90 -25.82 -7.23
C ILE A 500 -14.21 -26.21 -6.53
N PRO A 501 -15.03 -25.26 -6.01
CA PRO A 501 -16.32 -25.50 -5.39
C PRO A 501 -17.25 -26.57 -5.96
N PRO A 502 -17.46 -26.71 -7.28
CA PRO A 502 -18.36 -27.73 -7.81
C PRO A 502 -17.88 -29.17 -7.54
N LEU A 503 -16.63 -29.34 -7.13
CA LEU A 503 -16.01 -30.62 -6.77
C LEU A 503 -16.14 -30.94 -5.28
N LEU A 504 -16.73 -30.04 -4.48
CA LEU A 504 -16.75 -30.09 -3.03
C LEU A 504 -18.20 -30.12 -2.49
N SER A 505 -18.42 -30.85 -1.39
CA SER A 505 -19.74 -30.99 -0.77
C SER A 505 -20.07 -29.87 0.23
N SER A 506 -19.12 -29.49 1.08
CA SER A 506 -19.32 -28.48 2.13
C SER A 506 -18.03 -27.69 2.32
N TYR A 507 -18.11 -26.40 2.01
CA TYR A 507 -16.95 -25.53 1.98
C TYR A 507 -17.33 -24.07 2.19
N HIS A 508 -16.34 -23.24 2.49
CA HIS A 508 -16.45 -21.79 2.42
C HIS A 508 -15.13 -21.21 1.89
N LEU A 509 -15.23 -20.23 0.99
CA LEU A 509 -14.09 -19.57 0.37
C LEU A 509 -14.04 -18.10 0.77
N TYR A 510 -12.88 -17.65 1.22
CA TYR A 510 -12.58 -16.24 1.37
C TYR A 510 -11.24 -15.91 0.71
N ALA A 511 -11.30 -15.31 -0.48
CA ALA A 511 -10.11 -15.10 -1.31
C ALA A 511 -9.42 -16.45 -1.60
N ASP A 512 -8.18 -16.61 -1.16
CA ASP A 512 -7.41 -17.85 -1.23
C ASP A 512 -7.65 -18.80 -0.04
N ASP A 513 -8.25 -18.35 1.05
CA ASP A 513 -8.54 -19.22 2.20
C ASP A 513 -9.71 -20.17 1.86
N LEU A 514 -9.41 -21.45 1.64
CA LEU A 514 -10.40 -22.50 1.42
C LEU A 514 -10.60 -23.33 2.69
N GLN A 515 -11.82 -23.35 3.17
CA GLN A 515 -12.25 -24.13 4.32
C GLN A 515 -13.16 -25.23 3.83
N LEU A 516 -12.82 -26.48 4.13
CA LEU A 516 -13.68 -27.63 3.92
C LEU A 516 -14.20 -28.07 5.28
N TYR A 517 -15.46 -28.47 5.38
CA TYR A 517 -15.97 -29.04 6.62
C TYR A 517 -16.91 -30.20 6.33
N VAL A 518 -16.74 -31.29 7.06
CA VAL A 518 -17.52 -32.53 6.91
C VAL A 518 -18.07 -32.92 8.27
N SER A 519 -19.31 -33.38 8.29
CA SER A 519 -19.97 -33.89 9.49
C SER A 519 -20.13 -35.40 9.45
N THR A 520 -19.89 -36.08 10.57
CA THR A 520 -20.12 -37.52 10.74
C THR A 520 -20.78 -37.82 12.07
N SER A 521 -21.53 -38.93 12.16
CA SER A 521 -22.06 -39.41 13.44
C SER A 521 -20.94 -39.85 14.38
N TYR A 522 -21.13 -39.67 15.69
CA TYR A 522 -20.34 -40.38 16.70
C TYR A 522 -20.56 -41.89 16.51
N GLN A 523 -19.49 -42.65 16.34
CA GLN A 523 -19.51 -44.11 16.48
C GLN A 523 -19.42 -44.50 17.95
#